data_AF-A0A511WPY8-F1
#
_entry.id   AF-A0A511WPY8-F1
#
_cell.length_a   1.000
_cell.length_b   1.000
_cell.length_c   1.000
_cell.angle_alpha   90.00
_cell.angle_beta   90.00
_cell.angle_gamma   90.00
#
_symmetry.space_group_name_H-M   'P 1'
#
loop_
_entity.id
_entity.type
_entity.pdbx_description
1 polymer ?
#
loop_
_entity_poly.entity_id
_entity_poly.type
_entity_poly.pdbx_seq_one_letter_code
_entity_poly.pdbx_strand_id
1 'polypeptide(L)'
;MLSDVSLWMNRQGYVVSVIGRSLTKQEDLKAKTSTPERIHNLRVDYKEQDLLEAEPANCSKRSIYLGFVIEGDESRRLTNEEFSGGVIRSIDADTEESISGVFHPYEAQSKQ
;
A
#
# COMPACT_ATOMS: atom_id res chain seq x y z
N MET A 1 3.32 -3.44 7.40
CA MET A 1 4.14 -2.52 6.56
C MET A 1 3.95 -2.86 5.07
N LEU A 2 4.29 -1.97 4.14
CA LEU A 2 4.24 -2.28 2.69
C LEU A 2 5.14 -3.47 2.29
N SER A 3 6.26 -3.67 2.98
CA SER A 3 7.09 -4.86 2.80
C SER A 3 6.31 -6.15 2.97
N ASP A 4 5.40 -6.19 3.94
CA ASP A 4 4.62 -7.39 4.27
C ASP A 4 3.59 -7.68 3.18
N VAL A 5 3.03 -6.62 2.58
CA VAL A 5 2.14 -6.70 1.42
C VAL A 5 2.89 -7.26 0.21
N SER A 6 4.06 -6.70 -0.12
CA SER A 6 4.88 -7.18 -1.24
C SER A 6 5.28 -8.65 -1.08
N LEU A 7 5.67 -9.07 0.13
CA LEU A 7 5.99 -10.47 0.42
C LEU A 7 4.75 -11.37 0.32
N TRP A 8 3.58 -10.90 0.77
CA TRP A 8 2.34 -11.63 0.61
C TRP A 8 1.98 -11.83 -0.86
N MET A 9 2.04 -10.78 -1.69
CA MET A 9 1.78 -10.89 -3.13
C MET A 9 2.74 -11.87 -3.81
N ASN A 10 4.03 -11.79 -3.48
CA ASN A 10 5.01 -12.74 -4.02
C ASN A 10 4.67 -14.19 -3.64
N ARG A 11 4.22 -14.44 -2.41
CA ARG A 11 3.78 -15.79 -1.95
C ARG A 11 2.54 -16.29 -2.68
N GLN A 12 1.63 -15.40 -3.09
CA GLN A 12 0.49 -15.76 -3.94
C GLN A 12 0.90 -16.07 -5.39
N GLY A 13 2.16 -15.85 -5.75
CA GLY A 13 2.70 -16.15 -7.07
C GLY A 13 2.75 -14.96 -8.03
N TYR A 14 2.37 -13.76 -7.58
CA TYR A 14 2.49 -12.55 -8.40
C TYR A 14 3.96 -12.17 -8.65
N VAL A 15 4.18 -11.55 -9.80
CA VAL A 15 5.39 -10.75 -10.07
C VAL A 15 5.15 -9.36 -9.49
N VAL A 16 6.02 -8.91 -8.59
CA VAL A 16 5.83 -7.71 -7.79
C VAL A 16 6.91 -6.68 -8.12
N SER A 17 6.49 -5.54 -8.64
CA SER A 17 7.37 -4.38 -8.82
C SER A 17 7.23 -3.41 -7.64
N VAL A 18 8.33 -3.13 -6.95
CA VAL A 18 8.35 -2.23 -5.79
C VAL A 18 8.99 -0.91 -6.18
N ILE A 19 8.19 0.16 -6.16
CA ILE A 19 8.63 1.52 -6.46
C ILE A 19 9.06 2.21 -5.17
N GLY A 20 10.27 2.78 -5.14
CA GLY A 20 10.75 3.48 -3.95
C GLY A 20 12.13 4.11 -4.11
N ARG A 21 12.50 4.95 -3.13
CA ARG A 21 13.72 5.77 -3.19
C ARG A 21 14.97 5.06 -2.65
N SER A 22 14.80 4.05 -1.82
CA SER A 22 15.89 3.37 -1.10
C SER A 22 16.09 1.95 -1.63
N LEU A 23 17.17 1.77 -2.41
CA LEU A 23 17.58 0.47 -2.94
C LEU A 23 17.92 -0.51 -1.81
N THR A 24 18.55 -0.07 -0.73
CA THR A 24 18.90 -0.94 0.42
C THR A 24 17.66 -1.61 1.00
N LYS A 25 16.59 -0.84 1.29
CA LYS A 25 15.34 -1.40 1.82
C LYS A 25 14.64 -2.35 0.83
N GLN A 26 14.83 -2.10 -0.46
CA GLN A 26 14.28 -2.93 -1.53
C GLN A 26 15.06 -4.25 -1.72
N GLU A 27 16.38 -4.24 -1.54
CA GLU A 27 17.20 -5.46 -1.55
C GLU A 27 16.95 -6.31 -0.28
N ASP A 28 16.75 -5.68 0.88
CA ASP A 28 16.33 -6.37 2.10
C ASP A 28 15.00 -7.13 1.92
N LEU A 29 14.13 -6.65 1.03
CA LEU A 29 12.87 -7.31 0.71
C LEU A 29 13.10 -8.59 -0.11
N LYS A 30 14.00 -8.54 -1.10
CA LYS A 30 14.39 -9.70 -1.91
C LYS A 30 15.03 -10.79 -1.06
N ALA A 31 15.87 -10.42 -0.09
CA ALA A 31 16.50 -11.37 0.83
C ALA A 31 15.48 -12.14 1.71
N LYS A 32 14.24 -11.64 1.84
CA LYS A 32 13.17 -12.24 2.66
C LYS A 32 12.23 -13.16 1.88
N THR A 33 12.43 -13.36 0.58
CA THR A 33 11.59 -14.19 -0.27
C THR A 33 12.33 -15.42 -0.81
N SER A 34 11.60 -16.51 -0.99
CA SER A 34 12.09 -17.74 -1.65
C SER A 34 12.14 -17.64 -3.17
N THR A 35 11.50 -16.63 -3.78
CA THR A 35 11.49 -16.37 -5.23
C THR A 35 11.88 -14.92 -5.55
N PRO A 36 13.13 -14.52 -5.26
CA PRO A 36 13.58 -13.14 -5.41
C PRO A 36 13.53 -12.64 -6.86
N GLU A 37 13.54 -13.53 -7.85
CA GLU A 37 13.42 -13.22 -9.27
C GLU A 37 12.07 -12.61 -9.65
N ARG A 38 11.04 -12.77 -8.81
CA ARG A 38 9.71 -12.18 -9.00
C ARG A 38 9.56 -10.80 -8.34
N ILE A 39 10.58 -10.32 -7.63
CA ILE A 39 10.59 -8.98 -7.04
C ILE A 39 11.49 -8.06 -7.86
N HIS A 40 10.88 -7.08 -8.53
CA HIS A 40 11.58 -6.07 -9.31
C HIS A 40 11.62 -4.75 -8.56
N ASN A 41 12.82 -4.17 -8.44
CA ASN A 41 13.02 -2.91 -7.74
C ASN A 41 13.05 -1.76 -8.75
N LEU A 42 12.10 -0.84 -8.63
CA LEU A 42 12.04 0.36 -9.44
C LEU A 42 12.43 1.55 -8.58
N ARG A 43 13.59 2.14 -8.88
CA ARG A 43 14.05 3.35 -8.19
C ARG A 43 13.46 4.57 -8.86
N VAL A 44 12.34 5.04 -8.33
CA VAL A 44 11.66 6.25 -8.78
C VAL A 44 11.35 7.10 -7.55
N ASP A 45 11.53 8.42 -7.67
CA ASP A 45 10.97 9.33 -6.66
C ASP A 45 9.49 9.50 -6.95
N TYR A 46 8.64 8.92 -6.10
CA TYR A 46 7.18 8.99 -6.23
C TYR A 46 6.61 10.41 -6.08
N LYS A 47 7.45 11.40 -5.73
CA LYS A 47 7.09 12.82 -5.79
C LYS A 47 7.03 13.36 -7.21
N GLU A 48 7.63 12.67 -8.18
CA GLU A 48 7.54 13.00 -9.60
C GLU A 48 6.25 12.36 -10.14
N GLN A 49 5.13 13.01 -9.81
CA GLN A 49 3.78 12.49 -10.02
C GLN A 49 3.50 12.16 -11.51
N ASP A 50 4.06 12.94 -12.42
CA ASP A 50 3.97 12.73 -13.88
C ASP A 50 4.52 11.37 -14.33
N LEU A 51 5.52 10.81 -13.62
CA LEU A 51 6.09 9.49 -13.95
C LEU A 51 5.20 8.33 -13.52
N LEU A 52 4.26 8.56 -12.59
CA LEU A 52 3.35 7.55 -12.06
C LEU A 52 1.93 7.65 -12.64
N GLU A 53 1.57 8.79 -13.25
CA GLU A 53 0.25 9.02 -13.82
C GLU A 53 0.04 8.44 -15.22
N ALA A 54 1.12 7.95 -15.87
CA ALA A 54 0.98 7.23 -17.13
C ALA A 54 0.24 5.90 -16.87
N GLU A 55 -1.08 5.89 -17.13
CA GLU A 55 -1.90 4.69 -17.09
C GLU A 55 -1.41 3.73 -18.19
N PRO A 56 -0.76 2.61 -17.85
CA PRO A 56 -0.40 1.64 -18.86
C PRO A 56 -1.69 1.11 -19.46
N ALA A 57 -1.77 1.03 -20.79
CA ALA A 57 -3.00 0.73 -21.54
C ALA A 57 -3.69 -0.62 -21.22
N ASN A 58 -3.18 -1.41 -20.27
CA ASN A 58 -3.73 -2.68 -19.81
C ASN A 58 -3.47 -2.93 -18.31
N CYS A 59 -3.48 -1.88 -17.48
CA CYS A 59 -3.28 -2.03 -16.03
C CYS A 59 -4.53 -1.58 -15.26
N SER A 60 -5.07 -2.46 -14.42
CA SER A 60 -6.11 -2.07 -13.46
C SER A 60 -5.48 -1.33 -12.29
N LYS A 61 -5.79 -0.04 -12.17
CA LYS A 61 -5.39 0.77 -11.02
C LYS A 61 -6.33 0.49 -9.85
N ARG A 62 -5.77 0.24 -8.67
CA ARG A 62 -6.52 0.13 -7.41
C ARG A 62 -6.01 1.18 -6.43
N SER A 63 -6.92 2.01 -5.94
CA SER A 63 -6.61 3.08 -4.98
C SER A 63 -7.00 2.62 -3.58
N ILE A 64 -6.01 2.46 -2.70
CA ILE A 64 -6.24 2.06 -1.31
C ILE A 64 -5.91 3.25 -0.41
N TYR A 65 -6.95 3.83 0.18
CA TYR A 65 -6.84 4.97 1.08
C TYR A 65 -6.63 4.51 2.51
N LEU A 66 -5.72 5.19 3.21
CA LEU A 66 -5.32 4.83 4.57
C LEU A 66 -5.94 5.82 5.55
N GLY A 67 -6.78 5.30 6.44
CA GLY A 67 -7.45 6.07 7.48
C GLY A 67 -6.77 5.94 8.84
N PHE A 68 -7.57 6.21 9.87
CA PHE A 68 -7.19 6.09 11.27
C PHE A 68 -8.12 5.10 11.98
N VAL A 69 -7.73 4.64 13.16
CA VAL A 69 -8.62 3.91 14.06
C VAL A 69 -9.20 4.90 15.07
N ILE A 70 -10.49 4.77 15.36
CA ILE A 70 -11.20 5.55 16.39
C ILE A 70 -11.40 4.64 17.59
N GLU A 71 -10.91 5.06 18.76
CA GLU A 71 -11.06 4.35 20.03
C GLU A 71 -11.67 5.32 21.05
N GLY A 72 -12.99 5.23 21.27
CA GLY A 72 -13.72 6.21 22.07
C GLY A 72 -13.70 7.59 21.41
N ASP A 73 -13.21 8.59 22.14
CA ASP A 73 -13.07 9.97 21.67
C ASP A 73 -11.70 10.27 21.05
N GLU A 74 -10.81 9.28 20.98
CA GLU A 74 -9.45 9.44 20.47
C GLU A 74 -9.27 8.76 19.12
N SER A 75 -8.33 9.30 18.33
CA SER A 75 -7.89 8.70 17.08
C SER A 75 -6.44 8.28 17.18
N ARG A 76 -6.11 7.14 16.58
CA ARG A 76 -4.72 6.68 16.44
C ARG A 76 -4.41 6.26 15.02
N ARG A 77 -3.12 6.32 14.68
CA ARG A 77 -2.62 5.76 13.41
C ARG A 77 -2.80 4.25 13.41
N LEU A 78 -3.04 3.70 12.22
CA LEU A 78 -2.97 2.26 12.01
C LEU A 78 -1.57 1.74 12.40
N THR A 79 -1.56 0.61 13.06
CA THR A 79 -0.34 -0.18 13.25
C THR A 79 0.14 -0.72 11.91
N ASN A 80 1.41 -1.16 11.87
CA ASN A 80 1.96 -1.80 10.68
C ASN A 80 1.17 -3.03 10.25
N GLU A 81 0.63 -3.79 11.21
CA GLU A 81 -0.16 -5.00 10.98
C GLU A 81 -1.54 -4.65 10.40
N GLU A 82 -2.27 -3.72 11.03
CA GLU A 82 -3.57 -3.23 10.53
C GLU A 82 -3.44 -2.65 9.12
N PHE A 83 -2.37 -1.87 8.88
CA PHE A 83 -2.04 -1.34 7.56
C PHE A 83 -1.90 -2.46 6.52
N SER A 84 -1.02 -3.44 6.76
CA SER A 84 -0.77 -4.48 5.76
C SER A 84 -1.97 -5.39 5.58
N GLY A 85 -2.67 -5.70 6.67
CA GLY A 85 -3.86 -6.54 6.64
C GLY A 85 -4.98 -5.89 5.84
N GLY A 86 -5.23 -4.59 6.01
CA GLY A 86 -6.22 -3.86 5.24
C GLY A 86 -5.89 -3.83 3.75
N VAL A 87 -4.64 -3.48 3.39
CA VAL A 87 -4.18 -3.47 1.99
C VAL A 87 -4.33 -4.85 1.34
N ILE A 88 -3.93 -5.92 2.03
CA ILE A 88 -4.06 -7.29 1.51
C ILE A 88 -5.53 -7.65 1.26
N ARG A 89 -6.43 -7.35 2.20
CA ARG A 89 -7.86 -7.63 2.03
C ARG A 89 -8.44 -6.88 0.85
N SER A 90 -8.04 -5.63 0.63
CA SER A 90 -8.48 -4.84 -0.52
C SER A 90 -8.03 -5.42 -1.86
N ILE A 91 -6.80 -5.94 -1.92
CA ILE A 91 -6.27 -6.61 -3.11
C ILE A 91 -7.04 -7.91 -3.37
N ASP A 92 -7.26 -8.70 -2.30
CA ASP A 92 -7.96 -9.99 -2.38
C ASP A 92 -9.45 -9.83 -2.76
N ALA A 93 -10.09 -8.74 -2.31
CA ALA A 93 -11.46 -8.40 -2.67
C ALA A 93 -11.62 -7.83 -4.09
N ASP A 94 -10.51 -7.58 -4.78
CA ASP A 94 -10.47 -7.04 -6.14
C ASP A 94 -11.26 -5.72 -6.34
N THR A 95 -11.25 -4.85 -5.33
CA THR A 95 -11.98 -3.57 -5.38
C THR A 95 -11.12 -2.46 -6.00
N GLU A 96 -11.69 -1.65 -6.90
CA GLU A 96 -11.02 -0.49 -7.51
C GLU A 96 -10.65 0.59 -6.49
N GLU A 97 -11.53 0.83 -5.52
CA GLU A 97 -11.30 1.75 -4.42
C GLU A 97 -11.63 1.08 -3.09
N SER A 98 -10.77 1.28 -2.10
CA SER A 98 -11.02 0.78 -0.75
C SER A 98 -10.37 1.65 0.31
N ILE A 99 -10.91 1.57 1.53
CA ILE A 99 -10.38 2.30 2.69
C ILE A 99 -9.93 1.26 3.72
N SER A 100 -8.67 1.36 4.14
CA SER A 100 -8.17 0.65 5.31
C SER A 100 -8.25 1.58 6.51
N GLY A 101 -9.18 1.32 7.44
CA GLY A 101 -9.48 2.18 8.60
C GLY A 101 -10.71 3.06 8.40
N VAL A 102 -10.88 4.07 9.24
CA VAL A 102 -11.98 5.04 9.13
C VAL A 102 -11.43 6.36 8.58
N PHE A 103 -12.07 6.90 7.55
CA PHE A 103 -11.99 8.31 7.19
C PHE A 103 -12.93 9.04 8.16
N HIS A 104 -12.41 9.76 9.15
CA HIS A 104 -13.25 10.57 10.03
C HIS A 104 -14.16 11.47 9.18
N PRO A 105 -15.42 11.72 9.59
CA PRO A 105 -16.31 12.58 8.83
C PRO A 105 -15.72 14.00 8.79
N TYR A 106 -15.55 14.54 7.59
CA TYR A 106 -15.14 15.94 7.38
C TYR A 106 -16.22 16.95 7.85
N GLU A 107 -17.33 16.47 8.44
CA GLU A 107 -18.51 17.27 8.84
C GLU A 107 -18.66 17.49 10.36
N ALA A 108 -17.72 17.04 11.20
CA ALA A 108 -17.78 17.30 12.66
C ALA A 108 -16.94 18.51 13.10
N GLN A 109 -16.54 19.40 12.18
CA GLN A 109 -16.19 20.77 12.56
C GLN A 109 -17.48 21.57 12.74
N SER A 110 -18.09 21.44 13.92
CA SER A 110 -19.00 22.47 14.39
C SER A 110 -18.26 23.79 14.34
N LYS A 111 -18.80 24.76 13.59
CA LYS A 111 -18.48 26.17 13.75
C LYS A 111 -18.41 26.49 15.24
N GLN A 112 -17.26 26.97 15.69
CA GLN A 112 -17.20 27.86 16.84
C GLN A 112 -16.17 28.96 16.56
#